data_AF-A0A259CHG8-F1
#
_entry.id   AF-A0A259CHG8-F1
#
_cell.length_a   1.000
_cell.length_b   1.000
_cell.length_c   1.000
_cell.angle_alpha   90.00
_cell.angle_beta   90.00
_cell.angle_gamma   90.00
#
_symmetry.space_group_name_H-M   'P 1'
#
loop_
_entity.id
_entity.type
_entity.pdbx_description
1 polymer ?
#
loop_
_entity_poly.entity_id
_entity_poly.type
_entity_poly.pdbx_seq_one_letter_code
_entity_poly.pdbx_strand_id
1 'polypeptide(L)'
;GDALNDKVMYAMHKENKRLMTENEIADWVASQGVDRNTFLAAYRSFAVISKARAARQMADAYRIDGVPTIVMQGRYVTSPSIAGTKAKSIVAMDFLEEKIRKNNYKQ
;
A
#
# COMPACT_ATOMS: atom_id res chain seq x y z
N GLY A 1 10.53 -6.73 6.17
CA GLY A 1 9.58 -5.77 5.58
C GLY A 1 8.48 -5.46 6.57
N ASP A 2 7.73 -6.48 6.96
CA ASP A 2 6.49 -6.36 7.75
C ASP A 2 6.68 -5.66 9.10
N ALA A 3 7.77 -5.95 9.82
CA ALA A 3 8.04 -5.34 11.12
C ALA A 3 8.17 -3.80 11.09
N LEU A 4 8.70 -3.21 10.01
CA LEU A 4 8.77 -1.73 9.89
C LEU A 4 7.46 -1.13 9.39
N ASN A 5 6.68 -1.87 8.62
CA ASN A 5 5.38 -1.42 8.13
C ASN A 5 4.38 -1.23 9.30
N ASP A 6 4.31 -2.19 10.21
CA ASP A 6 3.43 -2.08 11.39
C ASP A 6 3.87 -0.92 12.30
N LYS A 7 5.19 -0.78 12.51
CA LYS A 7 5.77 0.29 13.31
C LYS A 7 5.49 1.67 12.72
N VAL A 8 5.61 1.85 11.40
CA VAL A 8 5.32 3.16 10.77
C VAL A 8 3.84 3.48 10.81
N MET A 9 2.97 2.48 10.59
CA MET A 9 1.52 2.66 10.71
C MET A 9 1.13 3.05 12.14
N TYR A 10 1.72 2.41 13.16
CA TYR A 10 1.52 2.79 14.55
C TYR A 10 2.04 4.21 14.84
N ALA A 11 3.26 4.53 14.40
CA ALA A 11 3.84 5.87 14.57
C ALA A 11 2.95 6.98 13.98
N MET A 12 2.39 6.77 12.79
CA MET A 12 1.51 7.76 12.15
C MET A 12 0.13 7.84 12.81
N HIS A 13 -0.51 6.71 13.10
CA HIS A 13 -1.92 6.68 13.51
C HIS A 13 -2.15 6.67 15.03
N LYS A 14 -1.16 6.29 15.83
CA LYS A 14 -1.24 6.22 17.29
C LYS A 14 -0.35 7.25 17.96
N GLU A 15 0.85 7.46 17.45
CA GLU A 15 1.80 8.46 18.01
C GLU A 15 1.67 9.84 17.34
N ASN A 16 0.83 9.99 16.32
CA ASN A 16 0.63 11.22 15.55
C ASN A 16 1.93 11.79 14.93
N LYS A 17 2.91 10.94 14.62
CA LYS A 17 4.11 11.36 13.89
C LYS A 17 3.73 11.65 12.44
N ARG A 18 4.00 12.89 11.98
CA ARG A 18 3.63 13.34 10.64
C ARG A 18 4.38 12.59 9.54
N LEU A 19 5.70 12.42 9.70
CA LEU A 19 6.58 11.72 8.74
C LEU A 19 6.38 12.19 7.29
N MET A 20 6.36 13.52 7.08
CA MET A 20 6.02 14.13 5.78
C MET A 20 7.25 14.58 4.99
N THR A 21 8.39 14.74 5.66
CA THR A 21 9.65 15.11 5.01
C THR A 21 10.63 13.95 4.99
N GLU A 22 11.53 13.95 4.00
CA GLU A 22 12.57 12.92 3.88
C GLU A 22 13.43 12.79 5.15
N ASN A 23 13.78 13.92 5.78
CA ASN A 23 14.56 13.92 7.02
C ASN A 23 13.78 13.33 8.19
N GLU A 24 12.50 13.71 8.38
CA GLU A 24 11.65 13.13 9.42
C GLU A 24 11.52 11.61 9.26
N ILE A 25 11.34 11.12 8.03
CA ILE A 25 11.25 9.70 7.74
C ILE A 25 12.59 9.02 8.04
N ALA A 26 13.71 9.58 7.58
CA ALA A 26 15.04 9.00 7.78
C ALA A 26 15.43 8.93 9.26
N ASP A 27 15.13 9.97 10.04
CA ASP A 27 15.41 10.03 11.47
C ASP A 27 14.53 9.03 12.23
N TRP A 28 13.25 8.89 11.83
CA TRP A 28 12.38 7.87 12.38
C TRP A 28 12.89 6.46 12.06
N VAL A 29 13.26 6.18 10.82
CA VAL A 29 13.82 4.88 10.41
C VAL A 29 15.12 4.57 11.17
N ALA A 30 15.96 5.57 11.41
CA ALA A 30 17.17 5.42 12.22
C ALA A 30 16.87 5.04 13.68
N SER A 31 15.83 5.63 14.27
CA SER A 31 15.36 5.25 15.62
C SER A 31 14.87 3.79 15.70
N GLN A 32 14.57 3.16 14.56
CA GLN A 32 14.19 1.75 14.48
C GLN A 32 15.37 0.79 14.26
N GLY A 33 16.61 1.30 14.28
CA GLY A 33 17.84 0.50 14.16
C GLY A 33 18.37 0.33 12.74
N VAL A 34 17.87 1.10 11.77
CA VAL A 34 18.37 1.09 10.39
C VAL A 34 19.38 2.23 10.20
N ASP A 35 20.49 1.99 9.51
CA ASP A 35 21.44 3.07 9.21
C ASP A 35 20.79 4.17 8.34
N ARG A 36 20.88 5.41 8.79
CA ARG A 36 20.24 6.58 8.16
C ARG A 36 20.74 6.80 6.74
N ASN A 37 22.05 6.71 6.53
CA ASN A 37 22.66 7.00 5.23
C ASN A 37 22.33 5.90 4.21
N THR A 38 22.34 4.65 4.65
CA THR A 38 21.91 3.50 3.87
C THR A 38 20.44 3.61 3.48
N PHE A 39 19.57 4.02 4.42
CA PHE A 39 18.17 4.28 4.12
C PHE A 39 18.01 5.39 3.08
N LEU A 40 18.69 6.53 3.25
CA LEU A 40 18.60 7.65 2.30
C LEU A 40 19.13 7.29 0.91
N ALA A 41 20.21 6.51 0.83
CA ALA A 41 20.72 5.99 -0.44
C ALA A 41 19.67 5.12 -1.15
N ALA A 42 18.98 4.24 -0.41
CA ALA A 42 17.88 3.45 -0.96
C ALA A 42 16.67 4.30 -1.33
N TYR A 43 16.24 5.21 -0.45
CA TYR A 43 15.08 6.10 -0.63
C TYR A 43 15.21 6.96 -1.91
N ARG A 44 16.42 7.45 -2.19
CA ARG A 44 16.75 8.25 -3.38
C ARG A 44 17.17 7.42 -4.58
N SER A 45 17.25 6.09 -4.45
CA SER A 45 17.70 5.24 -5.54
C SER A 45 16.74 5.28 -6.73
N PHE A 46 17.28 5.13 -7.94
CA PHE A 46 16.47 5.04 -9.16
C PHE A 46 15.40 3.94 -9.08
N ALA A 47 15.73 2.81 -8.45
CA ALA A 47 14.81 1.69 -8.30
C ALA A 47 13.59 2.05 -7.43
N VAL A 48 13.79 2.72 -6.29
CA VAL A 48 12.69 3.16 -5.40
C VAL A 48 11.86 4.26 -6.06
N ILE A 49 12.50 5.25 -6.66
CA ILE A 49 11.82 6.34 -7.38
C ILE A 49 10.96 5.79 -8.53
N SER A 50 11.50 4.82 -9.30
CA SER A 50 10.78 4.20 -10.41
C SER A 50 9.56 3.42 -9.93
N LYS A 51 9.69 2.65 -8.83
CA LYS A 51 8.56 1.93 -8.22
C LYS A 51 7.48 2.89 -7.70
N ALA A 52 7.87 3.99 -7.05
CA ALA A 52 6.93 5.00 -6.58
C ALA A 52 6.17 5.68 -7.73
N ARG A 53 6.86 5.99 -8.85
CA ARG A 53 6.22 6.52 -10.05
C ARG A 53 5.24 5.52 -10.67
N ALA A 54 5.65 4.25 -10.81
CA ALA A 54 4.78 3.20 -11.35
C ALA A 54 3.53 2.98 -10.47
N ALA A 55 3.68 3.01 -9.14
CA ALA A 55 2.57 2.91 -8.21
C ALA A 55 1.56 4.06 -8.38
N ARG A 56 2.04 5.30 -8.59
CA ARG A 56 1.17 6.45 -8.87
C ARG A 56 0.39 6.26 -10.17
N GLN A 57 1.07 5.88 -11.25
CA GLN A 57 0.42 5.60 -12.54
C GLN A 57 -0.64 4.50 -12.42
N MET A 58 -0.37 3.48 -11.62
CA MET A 58 -1.34 2.40 -11.35
C MET A 58 -2.57 2.91 -10.60
N ALA A 59 -2.38 3.74 -9.56
CA ALA A 59 -3.49 4.35 -8.84
C ALA A 59 -4.36 5.22 -9.75
N ASP A 60 -3.74 6.03 -10.62
CA ASP A 60 -4.43 6.86 -11.61
C ASP A 60 -5.21 6.00 -12.62
N ALA A 61 -4.59 4.93 -13.14
CA ALA A 61 -5.20 4.02 -14.11
C ALA A 61 -6.45 3.32 -13.55
N TYR A 62 -6.44 2.96 -12.26
CA TYR A 62 -7.60 2.38 -11.58
C TYR A 62 -8.55 3.43 -10.97
N ARG A 63 -8.28 4.73 -11.18
CA ARG A 63 -9.08 5.85 -10.64
C ARG A 63 -9.29 5.76 -9.13
N ILE A 64 -8.23 5.42 -8.40
CA ILE A 64 -8.29 5.31 -6.94
C ILE A 64 -8.29 6.70 -6.33
N ASP A 65 -9.38 7.09 -5.69
CA ASP A 65 -9.56 8.38 -5.01
C ASP A 65 -9.55 8.27 -3.46
N GLY A 66 -9.52 7.05 -2.93
CA GLY A 66 -9.54 6.81 -1.49
C GLY A 66 -8.90 5.49 -1.08
N VAL A 67 -8.53 5.40 0.20
CA VAL A 67 -7.94 4.20 0.82
C VAL A 67 -8.77 3.75 2.03
N PRO A 68 -8.78 2.44 2.36
CA PRO A 68 -8.15 1.34 1.62
C PRO A 68 -8.96 0.92 0.38
N THR A 69 -8.27 0.65 -0.73
CA THR A 69 -8.84 0.14 -1.99
C THR A 69 -8.02 -1.05 -2.47
N ILE A 70 -8.68 -2.10 -2.93
CA ILE A 70 -8.07 -3.34 -3.41
C ILE A 70 -8.48 -3.56 -4.87
N VAL A 71 -7.49 -3.88 -5.71
CA VAL A 71 -7.70 -4.22 -7.12
C VAL A 71 -7.34 -5.69 -7.34
N MET A 72 -8.30 -6.50 -7.76
CA MET A 72 -8.18 -7.95 -7.97
C MET A 72 -7.92 -8.23 -9.46
N GLN A 73 -6.75 -8.82 -9.75
CA GLN A 73 -6.28 -9.15 -11.11
C GLN A 73 -6.39 -8.02 -12.16
N GLY A 74 -6.31 -6.77 -11.72
CA GLY A 74 -6.48 -5.60 -12.60
C GLY A 74 -7.85 -5.47 -13.26
N ARG A 75 -8.86 -6.20 -12.77
CA ARG A 75 -10.22 -6.26 -13.36
C ARG A 75 -11.31 -5.77 -12.42
N TYR A 76 -11.19 -6.10 -11.14
CA TYR A 76 -12.22 -5.77 -10.15
C TYR A 76 -11.65 -4.89 -9.06
N VAL A 77 -12.43 -3.90 -8.62
CA VAL A 77 -12.04 -2.97 -7.54
C VAL A 77 -13.04 -3.11 -6.41
N THR A 78 -12.56 -3.17 -5.16
CA THR A 78 -13.40 -3.17 -3.96
C THR A 78 -12.73 -2.39 -2.84
N SER A 79 -13.54 -1.88 -1.93
CA SER A 79 -13.12 -1.09 -0.77
C SER A 79 -14.22 -1.15 0.29
N PRO A 80 -13.96 -0.72 1.54
CA PRO A 80 -15.01 -0.53 2.53
C PRO A 80 -16.06 0.50 2.09
N SER A 81 -15.69 1.51 1.30
CA SER A 81 -16.65 2.50 0.76
C SER A 81 -17.56 1.91 -0.32
N ILE A 82 -17.06 0.96 -1.12
CA ILE A 82 -17.85 0.24 -2.13
C ILE A 82 -18.74 -0.82 -1.47
N ALA A 83 -18.20 -1.60 -0.53
CA ALA A 83 -18.88 -2.74 0.08
C ALA A 83 -19.68 -2.36 1.35
N GLY A 84 -19.57 -1.12 1.82
CA GLY A 84 -20.24 -0.57 3.01
C GLY A 84 -19.53 -0.85 4.34
N THR A 85 -18.76 -1.93 4.47
CA THR A 85 -17.91 -2.18 5.66
C THR A 85 -16.63 -2.91 5.28
N LYS A 86 -15.63 -2.92 6.17
CA LYS A 86 -14.40 -3.71 6.01
C LYS A 86 -14.71 -5.20 5.86
N ALA A 87 -15.54 -5.75 6.75
CA ALA A 87 -15.93 -7.16 6.69
C ALA A 87 -16.61 -7.51 5.36
N LYS A 88 -17.51 -6.65 4.87
CA LYS A 88 -18.15 -6.87 3.56
C LYS A 88 -17.17 -6.76 2.40
N SER A 89 -16.15 -5.90 2.48
CA SER A 89 -15.11 -5.84 1.45
C SER A 89 -14.31 -7.14 1.36
N ILE A 90 -14.09 -7.83 2.49
CA ILE A 90 -13.43 -9.15 2.52
C ILE A 90 -14.30 -10.22 1.86
N VAL A 91 -15.58 -10.29 2.22
CA VAL A 91 -16.52 -11.21 1.57
C VAL A 91 -16.61 -10.95 0.05
N ALA A 92 -16.57 -9.68 -0.37
CA ALA A 92 -16.53 -9.34 -1.78
C ALA A 92 -15.23 -9.81 -2.46
N MET A 93 -14.08 -9.72 -1.79
CA MET A 93 -12.81 -10.24 -2.30
C MET A 93 -12.88 -11.76 -2.51
N ASP A 94 -13.40 -12.52 -1.55
CA ASP A 94 -13.56 -13.99 -1.67
C ASP A 94 -14.43 -14.36 -2.88
N PHE A 95 -15.57 -13.68 -3.04
CA PHE A 95 -16.45 -13.90 -4.19
C PHE A 95 -15.77 -13.57 -5.53
N LEU A 96 -15.03 -12.46 -5.59
CA LEU A 96 -14.31 -12.04 -6.80
C LEU A 96 -13.19 -13.02 -7.16
N GLU A 97 -12.47 -13.54 -6.16
CA GLU A 97 -11.44 -14.56 -6.34
C GLU A 97 -12.01 -15.85 -6.93
N GLU A 98 -13.14 -16.34 -6.38
CA GLU A 98 -13.82 -17.51 -6.94
C GLU A 98 -14.27 -17.29 -8.38
N LYS A 99 -14.80 -16.10 -8.68
CA LYS A 99 -15.24 -15.72 -10.03
C LYS A 99 -14.06 -15.70 -11.00
N ILE A 100 -12.95 -15.07 -10.61
CA ILE A 100 -11.69 -15.02 -11.34
C ILE A 100 -11.22 -16.45 -11.66
N ARG A 101 -11.14 -17.30 -10.63
CA ARG A 101 -10.68 -18.68 -10.75
C ARG A 101 -11.52 -19.47 -11.74
N LYS A 102 -12.86 -19.40 -11.65
CA LYS A 102 -13.78 -20.08 -12.58
C LYS A 102 -13.65 -19.57 -14.02
N ASN A 103 -13.39 -18.29 -14.22
CA ASN A 103 -13.25 -17.71 -15.56
C ASN A 103 -11.95 -18.15 -16.24
N ASN A 104 -10.87 -18.33 -15.48
CA ASN A 104 -9.58 -18.77 -16.00
C ASN A 104 -9.57 -20.27 -16.40
N TYR A 105 -10.48 -21.09 -15.87
CA TYR A 105 -10.65 -22.49 -16.31
C TYR A 105 -11.53 -22.65 -17.56
N LYS A 106 -12.17 -21.58 -18.03
CA LYS A 106 -13.06 -21.60 -19.22
C LYS A 106 -12.40 -21.07 -20.48
N GLN A 107 -11.14 -20.64 -20.40
CA GLN A 107 -10.29 -20.29 -21.54
C GLN A 107 -9.27 -21.41 -21.77
#